data_AF-A0A945S408-F1
#
_entry.id   AF-A0A945S408-F1
#
_cell.length_a   1.000
_cell.length_b   1.000
_cell.length_c   1.000
_cell.angle_alpha   90.00
_cell.angle_beta   90.00
_cell.angle_gamma   90.00
#
_symmetry.space_group_name_H-M   'P 1'
#
loop_
_entity.id
_entity.type
_entity.pdbx_description
1 polymer ?
#
loop_
_entity_poly.entity_id
_entity_poly.type
_entity_poly.pdbx_seq_one_letter_code
_entity_poly.pdbx_strand_id
1 'polypeptide(L)'
;MARVRGWQCVGLVLVALLSGCVGPRGPRWIVTHAWEGSGTQQTQKFWVNGTPWRVVYRPSGKGVFQIGLYDADGAFLRLLTEQRDPMPGSVTVHESGRRFLAVTGVTTHWKITVEQRLSTIGEWQLTETVRQTHFNLAKLGTWVGRDVDQDYEIEVPTGSWQAHYTSLGAGTVQITIRDQDGNVVMASSMAGQSEGEGWIHQNGRFTMHVAATDAKWKVDVYNEQPE
;
A
#
# COMPACT_ATOMS: atom_id res chain seq x y z
N MET A 1 -18.79 6.50 -29.00
CA MET A 1 -17.59 7.22 -28.48
C MET A 1 -17.95 7.85 -27.15
N ALA A 2 -17.64 7.19 -26.04
CA ALA A 2 -17.87 7.72 -24.70
C ALA A 2 -16.51 7.89 -24.02
N ARG A 3 -16.09 9.14 -23.81
CA ARG A 3 -14.91 9.47 -22.99
C ARG A 3 -15.32 9.29 -21.53
N VAL A 4 -14.86 8.21 -20.90
CA VAL A 4 -14.92 8.10 -19.44
C VAL A 4 -13.60 8.66 -18.89
N ARG A 5 -13.70 9.85 -18.28
CA ARG A 5 -12.68 10.42 -17.40
C ARG A 5 -12.53 9.48 -16.20
N GLY A 6 -11.40 8.78 -16.11
CA GLY A 6 -11.02 8.04 -14.90
C GLY A 6 -10.51 9.03 -13.86
N TRP A 7 -11.23 9.14 -12.75
CA TRP A 7 -10.82 9.88 -11.57
C TRP A 7 -9.66 9.17 -10.88
N GLN A 8 -8.68 9.96 -10.45
CA GLN A 8 -7.65 9.56 -9.50
C GLN A 8 -8.31 9.41 -8.13
N CYS A 9 -8.23 8.24 -7.50
CA CYS A 9 -8.54 8.06 -6.08
C CYS A 9 -7.26 7.75 -5.30
N VAL A 10 -6.27 8.64 -5.37
CA VAL A 10 -5.32 8.82 -4.28
C VAL A 10 -6.03 9.68 -3.23
N GLY A 11 -6.74 9.01 -2.32
CA GLY A 11 -7.48 9.67 -1.26
C GLY A 11 -6.58 10.11 -0.12
N LEU A 12 -5.77 11.15 -0.31
CA LEU A 12 -5.20 11.90 0.82
C LEU A 12 -6.36 12.68 1.45
N VAL A 13 -6.96 12.14 2.52
CA VAL A 13 -8.02 12.83 3.27
C VAL A 13 -7.40 13.97 4.07
N LEU A 14 -7.19 15.10 3.40
CA LEU A 14 -6.85 16.37 4.00
C LEU A 14 -8.17 16.99 4.50
N VAL A 15 -8.42 16.90 5.80
CA VAL A 15 -9.59 17.54 6.42
C VAL A 15 -9.46 19.06 6.27
N ALA A 16 -10.46 19.67 5.64
CA ALA A 16 -10.56 21.12 5.46
C ALA A 16 -10.58 21.85 6.81
N LEU A 17 -9.67 22.80 6.98
CA LEU A 17 -9.59 23.70 8.13
C LEU A 17 -10.73 24.72 8.04
N LEU A 18 -11.81 24.51 8.78
CA LEU A 18 -12.69 25.60 9.17
C LEU A 18 -12.02 26.38 10.30
N SER A 19 -11.49 27.55 9.96
CA SER A 19 -10.94 28.54 10.88
C SER A 19 -12.01 29.09 11.83
N GLY A 20 -12.34 28.31 12.86
CA GLY A 20 -12.85 28.82 14.12
C GLY A 20 -11.70 28.87 15.11
N CYS A 21 -11.62 29.91 15.94
CA CYS A 21 -10.64 29.99 17.01
C CYS A 21 -10.80 28.78 17.94
N VAL A 22 -9.84 27.86 17.92
CA VAL A 22 -9.80 26.69 18.81
C VAL A 22 -8.49 26.78 19.57
N GLY A 23 -8.55 26.97 20.89
CA GLY A 23 -7.39 26.81 21.78
C GLY A 23 -6.74 25.43 21.61
N PRO A 24 -5.51 25.20 22.09
CA PRO A 24 -4.80 23.94 21.84
C PRO A 24 -5.66 22.75 22.30
N ARG A 25 -6.16 21.96 21.34
CA ARG A 25 -6.84 20.70 21.63
C ARG A 25 -5.75 19.73 22.10
N GLY A 26 -5.99 19.07 23.23
CA GLY A 26 -5.08 18.07 23.78
C GLY A 26 -4.83 16.91 22.80
N PRO A 27 -3.78 16.10 23.02
CA PRO A 27 -3.40 15.05 22.08
C PRO A 27 -4.53 14.06 21.80
N ARG A 28 -4.87 13.86 20.53
CA ARG A 28 -5.95 12.96 20.07
C ARG A 28 -5.43 12.00 19.01
N TRP A 29 -6.13 10.89 18.84
CA TRP A 29 -5.86 9.94 17.75
C TRP A 29 -6.36 10.49 16.43
N ILE A 30 -5.51 10.47 15.42
CA ILE A 30 -5.80 10.98 14.08
C ILE A 30 -5.32 9.95 13.07
N VAL A 31 -6.20 9.56 12.14
CA VAL A 31 -5.82 8.75 11.00
C VAL A 31 -4.92 9.60 10.10
N THR A 32 -3.67 9.20 9.95
CA THR A 32 -2.71 9.90 9.07
C THR A 32 -2.50 9.16 7.76
N HIS A 33 -2.72 7.84 7.75
CA HIS A 33 -2.67 7.02 6.55
C HIS A 33 -3.73 5.93 6.57
N ALA A 34 -4.19 5.54 5.40
CA ALA A 34 -5.14 4.46 5.19
C ALA A 34 -4.80 3.74 3.89
N TRP A 35 -4.87 2.41 3.92
CA TRP A 35 -4.70 1.55 2.75
C TRP A 35 -5.73 0.44 2.79
N GLU A 36 -6.07 -0.07 1.61
CA GLU A 36 -6.81 -1.30 1.45
C GLU A 36 -6.20 -2.11 0.32
N GLY A 37 -6.32 -3.43 0.42
CA GLY A 37 -5.70 -4.34 -0.54
C GLY A 37 -6.15 -5.78 -0.35
N SER A 38 -5.53 -6.66 -1.14
CA SER A 38 -5.74 -8.11 -1.06
C SER A 38 -4.42 -8.84 -1.27
N GLY A 39 -4.25 -10.00 -0.63
CA GLY A 39 -3.03 -10.76 -0.81
C GLY A 39 -1.86 -10.22 0.02
N THR A 40 -0.65 -10.45 -0.51
CA THR A 40 0.62 -9.99 0.06
C THR A 40 1.04 -8.71 -0.62
N GLN A 41 1.22 -7.62 0.14
CA GLN A 41 1.62 -6.31 -0.41
C GLN A 41 2.37 -5.49 0.63
N GLN A 42 3.12 -4.49 0.18
CA GLN A 42 3.66 -3.45 1.07
C GLN A 42 2.86 -2.15 0.89
N THR A 43 2.72 -1.40 1.98
CA THR A 43 2.14 -0.05 1.93
C THR A 43 3.17 0.93 1.40
N GLN A 44 2.73 2.10 0.93
CA GLN A 44 3.64 3.23 0.76
C GLN A 44 4.41 3.52 2.05
N LYS A 45 5.67 3.96 1.95
CA LYS A 45 6.41 4.50 3.09
C LYS A 45 5.67 5.72 3.67
N PHE A 46 5.55 5.77 4.99
CA PHE A 46 4.87 6.83 5.72
C PHE A 46 5.69 7.35 6.89
N TRP A 47 5.42 8.58 7.32
CA TRP A 47 6.09 9.21 8.44
C TRP A 47 5.25 9.10 9.72
N VAL A 48 5.94 8.76 10.80
CA VAL A 48 5.39 8.81 12.15
C VAL A 48 6.20 9.78 12.99
N ASN A 49 5.56 10.84 13.47
CA ASN A 49 6.14 11.79 14.43
C ASN A 49 5.41 11.76 15.79
N GLY A 50 4.16 11.29 15.82
CA GLY A 50 3.38 11.12 17.04
C GLY A 50 3.78 9.87 17.82
N THR A 51 3.98 10.01 19.12
CA THR A 51 4.19 8.90 20.03
C THR A 51 3.20 9.00 21.21
N PRO A 52 2.40 7.95 21.47
CA PRO A 52 2.29 6.71 20.72
C PRO A 52 1.56 6.86 19.38
N TRP A 53 1.73 5.87 18.51
CA TRP A 53 0.90 5.66 17.32
C TRP A 53 0.37 4.22 17.30
N ARG A 54 -0.61 3.91 16.44
CA ARG A 54 -1.16 2.57 16.32
C ARG A 54 -1.49 2.20 14.89
N VAL A 55 -1.35 0.92 14.57
CA VAL A 55 -1.87 0.30 13.36
C VAL A 55 -3.20 -0.34 13.70
N VAL A 56 -4.28 0.08 13.04
CA VAL A 56 -5.60 -0.54 13.15
C VAL A 56 -5.85 -1.32 11.86
N TYR A 57 -6.20 -2.60 11.97
CA TYR A 57 -6.38 -3.46 10.81
C TYR A 57 -7.74 -4.17 10.86
N ARG A 58 -8.32 -4.38 9.68
CA ARG A 58 -9.61 -5.06 9.47
C ARG A 58 -9.47 -6.04 8.31
N PRO A 59 -8.82 -7.20 8.52
CA PRO A 59 -8.77 -8.24 7.51
C PRO A 59 -10.12 -8.95 7.39
N SER A 60 -10.39 -9.51 6.23
CA SER A 60 -11.55 -10.35 5.92
C SER A 60 -11.17 -11.44 4.93
N GLY A 61 -11.90 -12.55 4.96
CA GLY A 61 -11.58 -13.74 4.17
C GLY A 61 -11.04 -14.86 5.05
N LYS A 62 -10.18 -15.70 4.48
CA LYS A 62 -9.60 -16.88 5.15
C LYS A 62 -8.09 -16.89 5.00
N GLY A 63 -7.44 -17.75 5.78
CA GLY A 63 -6.00 -17.98 5.72
C GLY A 63 -5.21 -17.10 6.67
N VAL A 64 -3.89 -17.21 6.59
CA VAL A 64 -2.99 -16.45 7.48
C VAL A 64 -3.07 -14.96 7.18
N PHE A 65 -3.02 -14.15 8.23
CA PHE A 65 -2.90 -12.70 8.14
C PHE A 65 -1.77 -12.23 9.06
N GLN A 66 -0.76 -11.59 8.48
CA GLN A 66 0.39 -11.07 9.20
C GLN A 66 0.68 -9.64 8.76
N ILE A 67 1.17 -8.82 9.69
CA ILE A 67 1.68 -7.48 9.40
C ILE A 67 3.06 -7.34 10.03
N GLY A 68 4.09 -7.20 9.20
CA GLY A 68 5.45 -6.82 9.61
C GLY A 68 5.65 -5.32 9.53
N LEU A 69 6.35 -4.75 10.50
CA LEU A 69 6.77 -3.35 10.51
C LEU A 69 8.25 -3.24 10.12
N TYR A 70 8.53 -2.34 9.18
CA TYR A 70 9.87 -2.10 8.64
C TYR A 70 10.23 -0.62 8.75
N ASP A 71 11.53 -0.32 8.77
CA ASP A 71 12.01 1.06 8.62
C ASP A 71 12.10 1.49 7.14
N ALA A 72 12.64 2.68 6.89
CA ALA A 72 12.75 3.22 5.54
C ALA A 72 13.77 2.49 4.66
N ASP A 73 14.73 1.80 5.26
CA ASP A 73 15.82 1.11 4.57
C ASP A 73 15.50 -0.38 4.32
N GLY A 74 14.34 -0.83 4.79
CA GLY A 74 13.87 -2.20 4.60
C GLY A 74 14.29 -3.14 5.73
N ALA A 75 14.83 -2.64 6.84
CA ALA A 75 15.12 -3.48 7.99
C ALA A 75 13.81 -3.88 8.69
N PHE A 76 13.65 -5.18 8.92
CA PHE A 76 12.56 -5.70 9.73
C PHE A 76 12.74 -5.27 11.19
N LEU A 77 11.71 -4.67 11.77
CA LEU A 77 11.75 -4.20 13.14
C LEU A 77 11.01 -5.15 14.06
N ARG A 78 9.76 -5.49 13.70
CA ARG A 78 8.91 -6.39 14.48
C ARG A 78 7.69 -6.85 13.71
N LEU A 79 7.15 -7.99 14.15
CA LEU A 79 5.83 -8.47 13.78
C LEU A 79 4.79 -7.74 14.63
N LEU A 80 3.80 -7.12 14.00
CA LEU A 80 2.70 -6.43 14.69
C LEU A 80 1.57 -7.40 15.00
N THR A 81 1.22 -8.26 14.05
CA THR A 81 0.19 -9.28 14.23
C THR A 81 0.53 -10.52 13.42
N GLU A 82 0.11 -11.67 13.94
CA GLU A 82 0.10 -12.94 13.26
C GLU A 82 -1.16 -13.69 13.65
N GLN A 83 -1.97 -13.99 12.64
CA GLN A 83 -3.28 -14.60 12.81
C GLN A 83 -3.40 -15.78 11.86
N ARG A 84 -3.91 -16.90 12.37
CA ARG A 84 -4.33 -18.04 11.54
C ARG A 84 -5.74 -17.84 10.98
N ASP A 85 -6.57 -17.15 11.75
CA ASP A 85 -7.93 -16.75 11.40
C ASP A 85 -8.00 -15.22 11.45
N PRO A 86 -8.20 -14.53 10.30
CA PRO A 86 -8.10 -13.08 10.27
C PRO A 86 -9.21 -12.42 11.08
N MET A 87 -8.82 -11.55 12.00
CA MET A 87 -9.73 -10.79 12.86
C MET A 87 -9.30 -9.33 13.00
N PRO A 88 -10.24 -8.37 13.05
CA PRO A 88 -9.94 -6.98 13.30
C PRO A 88 -9.17 -6.78 14.61
N GLY A 89 -8.26 -5.80 14.62
CA GLY A 89 -7.46 -5.50 15.81
C GLY A 89 -6.65 -4.21 15.67
N SER A 90 -5.84 -3.94 16.69
CA SER A 90 -4.93 -2.80 16.68
C SER A 90 -3.69 -3.07 17.52
N VAL A 91 -2.55 -2.52 17.08
CA VAL A 91 -1.26 -2.64 17.77
C VAL A 91 -0.67 -1.24 17.97
N THR A 92 -0.28 -0.92 19.20
CA THR A 92 0.35 0.37 19.55
C THR A 92 1.87 0.26 19.50
N VAL A 93 2.49 1.28 18.93
CA VAL A 93 3.93 1.41 18.68
C VAL A 93 4.40 2.76 19.23
N HIS A 94 5.63 2.85 19.72
CA HIS A 94 6.15 4.03 20.43
C HIS A 94 7.34 4.68 19.72
N GLU A 95 7.82 4.07 18.64
CA GLU A 95 8.96 4.49 17.86
C GLU A 95 8.52 5.39 16.69
N SER A 96 9.10 6.58 16.58
CA SER A 96 8.91 7.50 15.46
C SER A 96 9.80 7.12 14.27
N GLY A 97 9.64 7.80 13.14
CA GLY A 97 10.45 7.64 11.93
C GLY A 97 9.65 7.32 10.68
N ARG A 98 10.35 7.17 9.55
CA ARG A 98 9.76 6.74 8.28
C ARG A 98 9.69 5.21 8.25
N ARG A 99 8.52 4.66 7.94
CA ARG A 99 8.17 3.24 8.08
C ARG A 99 7.39 2.76 6.87
N PHE A 100 7.29 1.45 6.70
CA PHE A 100 6.25 0.83 5.88
C PHE A 100 5.76 -0.46 6.54
N LEU A 101 4.59 -0.92 6.11
CA LEU A 101 4.03 -2.20 6.54
C LEU A 101 4.13 -3.20 5.40
N ALA A 102 4.59 -4.41 5.69
CA ALA A 102 4.43 -5.55 4.79
C ALA A 102 3.28 -6.41 5.32
N VAL A 103 2.26 -6.59 4.50
CA VAL A 103 1.07 -7.38 4.81
C VAL A 103 1.19 -8.70 4.06
N THR A 104 0.93 -9.81 4.76
CA THR A 104 0.85 -11.15 4.16
C THR A 104 -0.56 -11.67 4.38
N GLY A 105 -1.24 -12.04 3.28
CA GLY A 105 -2.65 -12.43 3.34
C GLY A 105 -3.17 -13.05 2.06
N VAL A 106 -2.67 -14.24 1.68
CA VAL A 106 -2.88 -14.90 0.37
C VAL A 106 -4.33 -14.81 -0.15
N THR A 107 -5.31 -15.11 0.70
CA THR A 107 -6.75 -15.07 0.38
C THR A 107 -7.51 -14.08 1.26
N THR A 108 -6.83 -13.05 1.73
CA THR A 108 -7.33 -12.08 2.69
C THR A 108 -7.41 -10.71 2.03
N HIS A 109 -8.58 -10.08 2.11
CA HIS A 109 -8.71 -8.65 1.88
C HIS A 109 -8.45 -7.93 3.19
N TRP A 110 -7.87 -6.74 3.14
CA TRP A 110 -7.56 -6.01 4.36
C TRP A 110 -7.72 -4.52 4.17
N LYS A 111 -8.08 -3.86 5.26
CA LYS A 111 -8.00 -2.40 5.42
C LYS A 111 -7.11 -2.10 6.60
N ILE A 112 -6.18 -1.18 6.44
CA ILE A 112 -5.24 -0.78 7.47
C ILE A 112 -5.25 0.74 7.58
N THR A 113 -5.31 1.24 8.81
CA THR A 113 -5.07 2.66 9.11
C THR A 113 -3.93 2.82 10.08
N VAL A 114 -3.14 3.86 9.88
CA VAL A 114 -2.15 4.35 10.85
C VAL A 114 -2.76 5.53 11.56
N GLU A 115 -2.86 5.45 12.87
CA GLU A 115 -3.37 6.52 13.72
C GLU A 115 -2.26 7.02 14.63
N GLN A 116 -2.01 8.32 14.62
CA GLN A 116 -0.99 8.95 15.48
C GLN A 116 -1.68 9.77 16.56
N ARG A 117 -1.15 9.70 17.79
CA ARG A 117 -1.62 10.57 18.87
C ARG A 117 -0.89 11.92 18.77
N LEU A 118 -1.56 12.93 18.22
CA LEU A 118 -0.96 14.23 17.90
C LEU A 118 -1.66 15.37 18.62
N SER A 119 -0.87 16.37 19.02
CA SER A 119 -1.34 17.71 19.37
C SER A 119 -1.51 18.54 18.10
N THR A 120 -2.12 19.73 18.21
CA THR A 120 -2.24 20.68 17.08
C THR A 120 -0.89 21.01 16.43
N ILE A 121 0.19 21.14 17.21
CA ILE A 121 1.53 21.39 16.67
C ILE A 121 2.06 20.14 15.95
N GLY A 122 1.83 18.95 16.50
CA GLY A 122 2.24 17.69 15.87
C GLY A 122 1.53 17.42 14.52
N GLU A 123 0.25 17.78 14.42
CA GLU A 123 -0.52 17.75 13.17
C GLU A 123 0.13 18.64 12.09
N TRP A 124 0.52 19.86 12.46
CA TRP A 124 1.18 20.80 11.56
C TRP A 124 2.56 20.29 11.11
N GLN A 125 3.38 19.80 12.04
CA GLN A 125 4.70 19.24 11.72
C GLN A 125 4.62 18.04 10.78
N LEU A 126 3.63 17.16 10.98
CA LEU A 126 3.42 16.02 10.09
C LEU A 126 3.03 16.48 8.68
N THR A 127 2.10 17.45 8.61
CA THR A 127 1.65 18.03 7.33
C THR A 127 2.82 18.61 6.56
N GLU A 128 3.71 19.35 7.24
CA GLU A 128 4.89 19.93 6.61
C GLU A 128 5.88 18.86 6.15
N THR A 129 6.12 17.83 6.97
CA THR A 129 6.99 16.70 6.60
C THR A 129 6.49 15.97 5.35
N VAL A 130 5.17 15.72 5.27
CA VAL A 130 4.55 15.08 4.10
C VAL A 130 4.63 15.97 2.87
N ARG A 131 4.45 17.29 3.02
CA ARG A 131 4.64 18.26 1.92
C ARG A 131 6.08 18.34 1.44
N GLN A 132 7.06 18.15 2.31
CA GLN A 132 8.45 18.17 1.89
C GLN A 132 8.88 16.85 1.26
N THR A 133 8.17 15.76 1.57
CA THR A 133 8.42 14.43 0.98
C THR A 133 7.62 14.29 -0.32
N HIS A 134 8.03 15.01 -1.36
CA HIS A 134 7.56 14.77 -2.72
C HIS A 134 8.50 13.81 -3.44
N PHE A 135 7.91 12.89 -4.19
CA PHE A 135 8.61 12.03 -5.12
C PHE A 135 7.78 11.95 -6.39
N ASN A 136 8.46 11.80 -7.52
CA ASN A 136 7.78 11.62 -8.79
C ASN A 136 7.70 10.14 -9.14
N LEU A 137 6.59 9.74 -9.76
CA LEU A 137 6.39 8.39 -10.26
C LEU A 137 6.62 8.37 -11.77
N ALA A 138 7.78 7.85 -12.18
CA ALA A 138 8.10 7.64 -13.59
C ALA A 138 7.53 6.29 -14.04
N LYS A 139 6.72 6.29 -15.11
CA LYS A 139 6.15 5.06 -15.65
C LYS A 139 7.23 4.20 -16.31
N LEU A 140 7.45 2.99 -15.80
CA LEU A 140 8.39 2.03 -16.37
C LEU A 140 7.77 1.23 -17.52
N GLY A 141 6.49 0.87 -17.38
CA GLY A 141 5.85 0.02 -18.37
C GLY A 141 4.35 -0.16 -18.13
N THR A 142 3.70 -0.71 -19.15
CA THR A 142 2.31 -1.16 -19.11
C THR A 142 2.22 -2.52 -19.78
N TRP A 143 1.62 -3.46 -19.08
CA TRP A 143 1.27 -4.78 -19.59
C TRP A 143 -0.25 -4.89 -19.64
N VAL A 144 -0.75 -5.46 -20.71
CA VAL A 144 -2.18 -5.70 -20.92
C VAL A 144 -2.37 -7.08 -21.51
N GLY A 145 -3.47 -7.72 -21.16
CA GLY A 145 -3.77 -9.04 -21.69
C GLY A 145 -5.20 -9.47 -21.40
N ARG A 146 -5.49 -10.71 -21.76
CA ARG A 146 -6.74 -11.40 -21.49
C ARG A 146 -6.45 -12.90 -21.44
N ASP A 147 -7.10 -13.61 -20.51
CA ASP A 147 -7.15 -15.08 -20.46
C ASP A 147 -5.78 -15.72 -20.69
N VAL A 148 -4.83 -15.39 -19.82
CA VAL A 148 -3.41 -15.71 -19.98
C VAL A 148 -2.86 -16.33 -18.71
N ASP A 149 -1.83 -17.13 -18.86
CA ASP A 149 -0.97 -17.62 -17.79
C ASP A 149 0.48 -17.39 -18.27
N GLN A 150 1.10 -16.29 -17.84
CA GLN A 150 2.37 -15.82 -18.41
C GLN A 150 3.21 -15.01 -17.43
N ASP A 151 4.53 -15.15 -17.58
CA ASP A 151 5.54 -14.35 -16.88
C ASP A 151 6.03 -13.16 -17.73
N TYR A 152 6.32 -12.06 -17.04
CA TYR A 152 6.92 -10.84 -17.58
C TYR A 152 8.10 -10.43 -16.70
N GLU A 153 9.20 -10.01 -17.34
CA GLU A 153 10.32 -9.42 -16.63
C GLU A 153 10.12 -7.92 -16.42
N ILE A 154 10.46 -7.45 -15.23
CA ILE A 154 10.46 -6.03 -14.85
C ILE A 154 11.84 -5.70 -14.31
N GLU A 155 12.45 -4.65 -14.83
CA GLU A 155 13.70 -4.12 -14.31
C GLU A 155 13.45 -2.75 -13.69
N VAL A 156 13.75 -2.63 -12.40
CA VAL A 156 13.60 -1.39 -11.64
C VAL A 156 15.00 -0.90 -11.27
N PRO A 157 15.44 0.26 -11.77
CA PRO A 157 16.83 0.69 -11.61
C PRO A 157 17.17 1.01 -10.15
N THR A 158 16.31 1.78 -9.47
CA THR A 158 16.60 2.31 -8.14
C THR A 158 15.34 2.49 -7.32
N GLY A 159 15.46 2.49 -5.99
CA GLY A 159 14.42 2.97 -5.08
C GLY A 159 13.16 2.08 -5.00
N SER A 160 12.08 2.68 -4.50
CA SER A 160 10.79 2.01 -4.42
C SER A 160 10.04 2.08 -5.76
N TRP A 161 9.04 1.24 -5.91
CA TRP A 161 8.16 1.29 -7.06
C TRP A 161 6.76 0.81 -6.68
N GLN A 162 5.82 1.14 -7.54
CA GLN A 162 4.41 0.85 -7.37
C GLN A 162 3.89 0.09 -8.59
N ALA A 163 3.15 -0.98 -8.33
CA ALA A 163 2.35 -1.65 -9.34
C ALA A 163 0.88 -1.25 -9.15
N HIS A 164 0.26 -0.69 -10.19
CA HIS A 164 -1.17 -0.44 -10.25
C HIS A 164 -1.79 -1.41 -11.24
N TYR A 165 -2.80 -2.16 -10.83
CA TYR A 165 -3.38 -3.21 -11.62
C TYR A 165 -4.90 -3.11 -11.65
N THR A 166 -5.49 -3.50 -12.78
CA THR A 166 -6.92 -3.42 -13.04
C THR A 166 -7.39 -4.71 -13.70
N SER A 167 -8.47 -5.28 -13.18
CA SER A 167 -9.25 -6.35 -13.79
C SER A 167 -10.51 -5.76 -14.43
N LEU A 168 -10.76 -6.13 -15.68
CA LEU A 168 -11.90 -5.73 -16.48
C LEU A 168 -12.64 -6.99 -16.95
N GLY A 169 -13.78 -7.28 -16.35
CA GLY A 169 -14.59 -8.46 -16.68
C GLY A 169 -15.23 -9.08 -15.45
N ALA A 170 -15.87 -10.24 -15.63
CA ALA A 170 -16.47 -11.00 -14.53
C ALA A 170 -15.51 -12.07 -13.97
N GLY A 171 -14.44 -12.39 -14.68
CA GLY A 171 -13.49 -13.42 -14.31
C GLY A 171 -12.52 -13.02 -13.21
N THR A 172 -11.42 -13.76 -13.12
CA THR A 172 -10.41 -13.61 -12.06
C THR A 172 -9.05 -13.25 -12.64
N VAL A 173 -8.29 -12.43 -11.92
CA VAL A 173 -6.91 -12.07 -12.25
C VAL A 173 -6.06 -12.24 -11.01
N GLN A 174 -5.00 -13.03 -11.12
CA GLN A 174 -3.97 -13.20 -10.10
C GLN A 174 -2.67 -12.61 -10.61
N ILE A 175 -2.03 -11.81 -9.78
CA ILE A 175 -0.73 -11.20 -10.05
C ILE A 175 0.20 -11.62 -8.94
N THR A 176 1.34 -12.22 -9.30
CA THR A 176 2.40 -12.57 -8.34
C THR A 176 3.71 -11.98 -8.85
N ILE A 177 4.38 -11.19 -8.03
CA ILE A 177 5.69 -10.61 -8.33
C ILE A 177 6.71 -11.26 -7.42
N ARG A 178 7.78 -11.78 -8.03
CA ARG A 178 8.92 -12.39 -7.35
C ARG A 178 10.19 -11.61 -7.57
N ASP A 179 11.05 -11.55 -6.57
CA ASP A 179 12.43 -11.05 -6.72
C ASP A 179 13.33 -12.08 -7.42
N GLN A 180 14.61 -11.73 -7.60
CA GLN A 180 15.62 -12.57 -8.24
C GLN A 180 15.87 -13.89 -7.49
N ASP A 181 15.62 -13.91 -6.18
CA ASP A 181 15.77 -15.09 -5.33
C ASP A 181 14.49 -15.97 -5.34
N GLY A 182 13.45 -15.54 -6.06
CA GLY A 182 12.17 -16.24 -6.17
C GLY A 182 11.20 -15.97 -5.02
N ASN A 183 11.51 -15.05 -4.11
CA ASN A 183 10.63 -14.70 -3.01
C ASN A 183 9.44 -13.88 -3.52
N VAL A 184 8.25 -14.20 -3.03
CA VAL A 184 7.04 -13.44 -3.36
C VAL A 184 7.06 -12.12 -2.60
N VAL A 185 7.21 -11.03 -3.34
CA VAL A 185 7.26 -9.67 -2.78
C VAL A 185 5.94 -8.95 -2.92
N MET A 186 5.09 -9.44 -3.82
CA MET A 186 3.71 -9.03 -3.95
C MET A 186 2.89 -10.18 -4.55
N ALA A 187 1.68 -10.40 -4.02
CA ALA A 187 0.71 -11.29 -4.60
C ALA A 187 -0.68 -10.70 -4.39
N SER A 188 -1.50 -10.68 -5.41
CA SER A 188 -2.85 -10.13 -5.35
C SER A 188 -3.79 -10.96 -6.19
N SER A 189 -5.01 -11.13 -5.69
CA SER A 189 -6.10 -11.81 -6.40
C SER A 189 -7.28 -10.86 -6.51
N MET A 190 -7.79 -10.75 -7.73
CA MET A 190 -8.92 -9.93 -8.12
C MET A 190 -10.01 -10.82 -8.70
N ALA A 191 -11.26 -10.49 -8.40
CA ALA A 191 -12.43 -11.12 -9.01
C ALA A 191 -13.37 -10.02 -9.50
N GLY A 192 -13.97 -10.25 -10.66
CA GLY A 192 -14.81 -9.24 -11.32
C GLY A 192 -14.03 -7.99 -11.70
N GLN A 193 -14.78 -6.89 -11.89
CA GLN A 193 -14.22 -5.59 -12.18
C GLN A 193 -13.67 -4.99 -10.88
N SER A 194 -12.36 -4.84 -10.81
CA SER A 194 -11.66 -4.33 -9.64
C SER A 194 -10.33 -3.71 -10.03
N GLU A 195 -9.79 -2.90 -9.13
CA GLU A 195 -8.46 -2.32 -9.22
C GLU A 195 -7.76 -2.46 -7.88
N GLY A 196 -6.44 -2.34 -7.91
CA GLY A 196 -5.65 -2.30 -6.69
C GLY A 196 -4.23 -1.87 -6.99
N GLU A 197 -3.53 -1.49 -5.95
CA GLU A 197 -2.14 -1.05 -6.03
C GLU A 197 -1.32 -1.69 -4.92
N GLY A 198 -0.01 -1.84 -5.16
CA GLY A 198 0.93 -2.34 -4.16
C GLY A 198 2.28 -1.68 -4.32
N TRP A 199 2.95 -1.41 -3.20
CA TRP A 199 4.31 -0.90 -3.18
C TRP A 199 5.32 -2.02 -2.98
N ILE A 200 6.51 -1.83 -3.53
CA ILE A 200 7.68 -2.69 -3.35
C ILE A 200 8.89 -1.77 -3.09
N HIS A 201 9.59 -1.96 -1.97
CA HIS A 201 10.70 -1.09 -1.53
C HIS A 201 12.08 -1.67 -1.82
N GLN A 202 12.25 -2.23 -3.01
CA GLN A 202 13.50 -2.83 -3.48
C GLN A 202 13.64 -2.64 -4.99
N ASN A 203 14.86 -2.42 -5.44
CA ASN A 203 15.22 -2.34 -6.86
C ASN A 203 15.78 -3.66 -7.37
N GLY A 204 16.02 -3.76 -8.67
CA GLY A 204 16.57 -4.95 -9.32
C GLY A 204 15.60 -5.55 -10.34
N ARG A 205 15.78 -6.83 -10.60
CA ARG A 205 14.96 -7.59 -11.56
C ARG A 205 13.87 -8.34 -10.83
N PHE A 206 12.68 -8.33 -11.40
CA PHE A 206 11.51 -9.03 -10.89
C PHE A 206 10.86 -9.83 -12.00
N THR A 207 10.20 -10.91 -11.61
CA THR A 207 9.31 -11.67 -12.49
C THR A 207 7.88 -11.46 -12.02
N MET A 208 7.07 -10.85 -12.86
CA MET A 208 5.63 -10.72 -12.68
C MET A 208 4.93 -11.84 -13.43
N HIS A 209 4.33 -12.75 -12.68
CA HIS A 209 3.42 -13.77 -13.17
C HIS A 209 1.98 -13.25 -13.15
N VAL A 210 1.27 -13.40 -14.27
CA VAL A 210 -0.15 -13.05 -14.39
C VAL A 210 -0.93 -14.29 -14.84
N ALA A 211 -1.89 -14.70 -14.02
CA ALA A 211 -2.86 -15.73 -14.34
C ALA A 211 -4.27 -15.11 -14.37
N ALA A 212 -4.90 -15.10 -15.54
CA ALA A 212 -6.21 -14.51 -15.78
C ALA A 212 -7.15 -15.52 -16.44
N THR A 213 -8.40 -15.52 -16.02
CA THR A 213 -9.47 -16.37 -16.59
C THR A 213 -10.73 -15.54 -16.71
N ASP A 214 -11.32 -15.50 -17.90
CA ASP A 214 -12.52 -14.72 -18.26
C ASP A 214 -12.43 -13.23 -17.91
N ALA A 215 -11.23 -12.66 -18.00
CA ALA A 215 -10.94 -11.28 -17.61
C ALA A 215 -9.88 -10.65 -18.52
N LYS A 216 -10.12 -9.39 -18.91
CA LYS A 216 -9.06 -8.52 -19.42
C LYS A 216 -8.35 -7.89 -18.24
N TRP A 217 -7.07 -7.61 -18.38
CA TRP A 217 -6.30 -7.03 -17.30
C TRP A 217 -5.32 -6.01 -17.83
N LYS A 218 -4.89 -5.13 -16.92
CA LYS A 218 -3.85 -4.15 -17.14
C LYS A 218 -3.00 -4.03 -15.88
N VAL A 219 -1.69 -3.96 -16.04
CA VAL A 219 -0.75 -3.60 -14.98
C VAL A 219 0.11 -2.45 -15.48
N ASP A 220 0.12 -1.35 -14.74
CA ASP A 220 1.05 -0.24 -14.91
C ASP A 220 2.09 -0.32 -13.77
N VAL A 221 3.37 -0.18 -14.11
CA VAL A 221 4.45 -0.12 -13.11
C VAL A 221 5.08 1.27 -13.16
N TYR A 222 5.27 1.85 -11.98
CA TYR A 222 5.85 3.17 -11.78
C TYR A 222 7.02 3.08 -10.81
N ASN A 223 8.11 3.78 -11.07
CA ASN A 223 9.26 3.86 -10.21
C ASN A 223 9.34 5.20 -9.50
N GLU A 224 9.65 5.18 -8.21
CA GLU A 224 9.94 6.37 -7.41
C GLU A 224 11.26 6.98 -7.91
N GLN A 225 11.17 8.20 -8.43
CA GLN A 225 12.31 9.01 -8.80
C GLN A 225 12.48 10.12 -7.75
N PRO A 226 13.71 10.32 -7.25
CA PRO A 226 14.01 11.54 -6.51
C PRO A 226 13.76 12.76 -7.43
N GLU A 227 13.24 13.84 -6.86
CA GLU A 227 13.15 15.13 -7.56
C GLU A 227 14.54 15.70 -7.89
#